data_AF-A0A353VJN4-F1
#
_entry.id   AF-A0A353VJN4-F1
#
_cell.length_a   1.000
_cell.length_b   1.000
_cell.length_c   1.000
_cell.angle_alpha   90.00
_cell.angle_beta   90.00
_cell.angle_gamma   90.00
#
_symmetry.space_group_name_H-M   'P 1'
#
loop_
_entity.id
_entity.type
_entity.pdbx_description
1 polymer ?
#
loop_
_entity_poly.entity_id
_entity_poly.type
_entity_poly.pdbx_seq_one_letter_code
_entity_poly.pdbx_strand_id
1 'polypeptide(L)'
;MKSLKPVGRVEGWTLTEILIVLAIIGILVLLVLPNQTAVISKAKSKEAQLQLNAFYNLQLTHYYEFSKYSDDFDELGFIQEQLITEGGQANYLIELVEYAPNEYRATATAVVDFDNDGVFNVWEIDEKKQLKEITKD
;
A
#
# COMPACT_ATOMS: atom_id res chain seq x y z
N MET A 1 35.86 55.70 -43.59
CA MET A 1 35.04 55.70 -42.36
C MET A 1 33.82 54.82 -42.62
N LYS A 2 33.77 53.58 -42.12
CA LYS A 2 32.64 52.66 -42.36
C LYS A 2 31.54 52.96 -41.33
N SER A 3 30.37 53.37 -41.81
CA SER A 3 29.18 53.64 -41.00
C SER A 3 28.59 52.33 -40.46
N LEU A 4 28.40 52.23 -39.14
CA LEU A 4 27.78 51.08 -38.47
C LEU A 4 26.26 51.17 -38.65
N LYS A 5 25.65 50.12 -39.22
CA LYS A 5 24.20 50.00 -39.35
C LYS A 5 23.56 49.73 -37.97
N PRO A 6 22.40 50.32 -37.64
CA PRO A 6 21.73 50.06 -36.38
C PRO A 6 21.23 48.62 -36.33
N VAL A 7 21.61 47.89 -35.27
CA VAL A 7 21.07 46.57 -34.93
C VAL A 7 19.59 46.75 -34.56
N GLY A 8 18.71 45.95 -35.16
CA GLY A 8 17.27 46.00 -34.90
C GLY A 8 16.96 45.81 -33.41
N ARG A 9 15.94 46.51 -32.90
CA ARG A 9 15.47 46.36 -31.53
C ARG A 9 15.02 44.91 -31.31
N VAL A 10 15.60 44.26 -30.31
CA VAL A 10 15.15 42.96 -29.83
C VAL A 10 13.92 43.18 -28.96
N GLU A 11 12.85 42.43 -29.24
CA GLU A 11 11.65 42.43 -28.41
C GLU A 11 11.98 41.72 -27.08
N GLY A 12 11.82 42.43 -25.97
CA GLY A 12 12.08 41.93 -24.62
C GLY A 12 10.78 41.82 -23.85
N TRP A 13 10.68 40.81 -22.98
CA TRP A 13 9.51 40.62 -22.14
C TRP A 13 9.56 41.54 -20.94
N THR A 14 8.39 41.98 -20.47
CA THR A 14 8.31 42.79 -19.26
C THR A 14 8.52 41.94 -18.01
N LEU A 15 9.07 42.55 -16.96
CA LEU A 15 9.25 41.88 -15.67
C LEU A 15 7.91 41.37 -15.10
N THR A 16 6.82 42.11 -15.32
CA THR A 16 5.47 41.74 -14.90
C THR A 16 4.93 40.52 -15.64
N GLU A 17 5.16 40.40 -16.96
CA GLU A 17 4.76 39.20 -17.72
C GLU A 17 5.47 37.95 -17.19
N ILE A 18 6.76 38.05 -16.92
CA ILE A 18 7.52 36.94 -16.32
C ILE A 18 6.99 36.59 -14.92
N LEU A 19 6.65 37.58 -14.09
CA LEU A 19 6.09 37.34 -12.76
C LEU A 19 4.72 36.64 -12.81
N ILE A 20 3.84 37.04 -13.73
CA ILE A 20 2.53 36.40 -13.91
C ILE A 20 2.69 34.95 -14.37
N VAL A 21 3.60 34.69 -15.33
CA VAL A 21 3.88 33.34 -15.81
C VAL A 21 4.42 32.45 -14.68
N LEU A 22 5.35 32.95 -13.86
CA LEU A 22 5.87 32.20 -12.71
C LEU A 22 4.79 31.92 -11.66
N ALA A 23 3.89 32.87 -11.41
CA ALA A 23 2.77 32.68 -10.48
C ALA A 23 1.79 31.60 -10.98
N ILE A 24 1.45 31.59 -12.27
CA ILE A 24 0.57 30.57 -12.87
C ILE A 24 1.24 29.19 -12.82
N ILE A 25 2.53 29.09 -13.18
CA ILE A 25 3.29 27.83 -13.10
C ILE A 25 3.31 27.32 -11.65
N GLY A 26 3.52 28.20 -10.67
CA GLY A 26 3.50 27.83 -9.25
C GLY A 26 2.16 27.21 -8.81
N ILE A 27 1.04 27.81 -9.20
CA ILE A 27 -0.30 27.28 -8.90
C ILE A 27 -0.51 25.91 -9.57
N LEU A 28 -0.11 25.78 -10.84
CA LEU A 28 -0.27 24.52 -11.58
C LEU A 28 0.56 23.38 -10.96
N VAL A 29 1.79 23.65 -10.51
CA VAL A 29 2.62 22.64 -9.84
C VAL A 29 1.98 22.16 -8.54
N LEU A 30 1.38 23.06 -7.76
CA LEU A 30 0.67 22.70 -6.52
C LEU A 30 -0.58 21.86 -6.76
N LEU A 31 -1.34 22.14 -7.83
CA LEU A 31 -2.53 21.36 -8.20
C LEU A 31 -2.19 19.98 -8.77
N VAL A 32 -1.00 19.85 -9.38
CA VAL A 32 -0.58 18.62 -10.05
C VAL A 32 -0.02 17.59 -9.09
N LEU A 33 0.48 17.96 -7.90
CA LEU A 33 1.02 17.00 -6.94
C LEU A 33 -0.08 15.99 -6.53
N PRO A 34 -0.04 14.75 -7.05
CA PRO A 34 -1.03 13.75 -6.67
C PRO A 34 -0.69 13.25 -5.27
N ASN A 35 -1.71 12.99 -4.46
CA ASN A 35 -1.52 12.33 -3.17
C ASN A 35 -1.12 10.86 -3.42
N GLN A 36 0.18 10.57 -3.40
CA GLN A 36 0.71 9.24 -3.77
C GLN A 36 0.49 8.17 -2.69
N THR A 37 0.03 8.54 -1.50
CA THR A 37 -0.18 7.61 -0.37
C THR A 37 -1.15 6.50 -0.73
N ALA A 38 -2.26 6.82 -1.40
CA ALA A 38 -3.30 5.86 -1.77
C ALA A 38 -2.82 4.73 -2.71
N VAL A 39 -1.77 4.97 -3.51
CA VAL A 39 -1.20 3.94 -4.41
C VAL A 39 -0.30 2.99 -3.64
N ILE A 40 0.43 3.50 -2.64
CA ILE A 40 1.31 2.73 -1.77
C ILE A 40 0.49 1.82 -0.86
N SER A 41 -0.53 2.36 -0.18
CA SER A 41 -1.45 1.57 0.65
C SER A 41 -2.06 0.43 -0.17
N LYS A 42 -2.61 0.70 -1.36
CA LYS A 42 -3.17 -0.34 -2.23
C LYS A 42 -2.17 -1.42 -2.66
N ALA A 43 -0.90 -1.05 -2.89
CA ALA A 43 0.15 -2.01 -3.21
C ALA A 43 0.50 -2.88 -2.00
N LYS A 44 0.51 -2.31 -0.79
CA LYS A 44 0.72 -3.01 0.48
C LYS A 44 -0.46 -3.90 0.84
N SER A 45 -1.71 -3.48 0.66
CA SER A 45 -2.89 -4.33 0.86
C SER A 45 -2.89 -5.58 -0.02
N LYS A 46 -2.23 -5.55 -1.20
CA LYS A 46 -2.05 -6.77 -2.00
C LYS A 46 -1.13 -7.78 -1.32
N GLU A 47 -0.13 -7.34 -0.56
CA GLU A 47 0.72 -8.22 0.25
C GLU A 47 -0.13 -8.98 1.28
N ALA A 48 -0.99 -8.27 2.02
CA ALA A 48 -1.93 -8.87 2.96
C ALA A 48 -2.84 -9.91 2.30
N GLN A 49 -3.45 -9.55 1.16
CA GLN A 49 -4.30 -10.47 0.41
C GLN A 49 -3.53 -11.70 -0.08
N LEU A 50 -2.28 -11.55 -0.52
CA LEU A 50 -1.44 -12.67 -0.95
C LEU A 50 -1.12 -13.60 0.21
N GLN A 51 -0.70 -13.07 1.36
CA GLN A 51 -0.40 -13.85 2.55
C GLN A 51 -1.64 -14.56 3.10
N LEU A 52 -2.79 -13.88 3.19
CA LEU A 52 -4.05 -14.49 3.61
C LEU A 52 -4.52 -15.59 2.64
N ASN A 53 -4.36 -15.40 1.33
CA ASN A 53 -4.65 -16.46 0.36
C ASN A 53 -3.71 -17.66 0.50
N ALA A 54 -2.42 -17.42 0.80
CA ALA A 54 -1.47 -18.49 1.06
C ALA A 54 -1.88 -19.28 2.31
N PHE A 55 -2.21 -18.58 3.40
CA PHE A 55 -2.73 -19.19 4.64
C PHE A 55 -4.01 -19.99 4.38
N TYR A 56 -4.97 -19.44 3.64
CA TYR A 56 -6.19 -20.14 3.23
C TYR A 56 -5.90 -21.45 2.49
N ASN A 57 -4.93 -21.46 1.56
CA ASN A 57 -4.58 -22.67 0.81
C ASN A 57 -3.94 -23.74 1.71
N LEU A 58 -3.16 -23.34 2.72
CA LEU A 58 -2.60 -24.27 3.70
C LEU A 58 -3.70 -24.88 4.56
N GLN A 59 -4.62 -24.05 5.07
CA GLN A 59 -5.81 -24.51 5.80
C GLN A 59 -6.66 -25.46 4.96
N LEU A 60 -6.85 -25.15 3.68
CA LEU A 60 -7.62 -26.00 2.77
C LEU A 60 -6.94 -27.36 2.54
N THR A 61 -5.62 -27.36 2.36
CA THR A 61 -4.82 -28.59 2.23
C THR A 61 -4.95 -29.44 3.48
N HIS A 62 -4.75 -28.84 4.65
CA HIS A 62 -4.89 -29.51 5.94
C HIS A 62 -6.32 -30.06 6.15
N TYR A 63 -7.35 -29.29 5.78
CA TYR A 63 -8.74 -29.76 5.83
C TYR A 63 -8.99 -30.96 4.93
N TYR A 64 -8.38 -31.01 3.74
CA TYR A 64 -8.51 -32.20 2.86
C TYR A 64 -7.76 -33.43 3.40
N GLU A 65 -6.70 -33.24 4.18
CA GLU A 65 -5.94 -34.34 4.78
C GLU A 65 -6.56 -34.86 6.08
N PHE A 66 -7.00 -33.97 6.96
CA PHE A 66 -7.42 -34.29 8.32
C PHE A 66 -8.91 -34.05 8.59
N SER A 67 -9.66 -33.54 7.60
CA SER A 67 -11.09 -33.18 7.72
C SER A 67 -11.39 -32.15 8.83
N LYS A 68 -10.40 -31.32 9.17
CA LYS A 68 -10.50 -30.22 10.13
C LYS A 68 -9.53 -29.11 9.75
N TYR A 69 -9.86 -27.86 10.09
CA TYR A 69 -8.88 -26.79 10.12
C TYR A 69 -7.91 -26.97 11.29
N SER A 70 -6.81 -26.22 11.32
CA SER A 70 -5.89 -26.19 12.47
C SER A 70 -5.67 -24.76 12.95
N ASP A 71 -5.50 -24.60 14.26
CA ASP A 71 -5.02 -23.37 14.89
C ASP A 71 -3.50 -23.30 15.04
N ASP A 72 -2.81 -24.40 14.73
CA ASP A 72 -1.36 -24.49 14.82
C ASP A 72 -0.70 -24.15 13.47
N PHE A 73 0.00 -23.02 13.45
CA PHE A 73 0.75 -22.56 12.27
C PHE A 73 1.88 -23.53 11.87
N ASP A 74 2.49 -24.23 12.83
CA ASP A 74 3.53 -25.22 12.57
C ASP A 74 2.94 -26.48 11.91
N GLU A 75 1.75 -26.92 12.34
CA GLU A 75 1.01 -28.04 11.71
C GLU A 75 0.62 -27.70 10.25
N LEU A 76 0.27 -26.43 10.00
CA LEU A 76 -0.04 -25.93 8.66
C LEU A 76 1.20 -25.70 7.79
N GLY A 77 2.40 -25.71 8.38
CA GLY A 77 3.65 -25.33 7.70
C GLY A 77 3.66 -23.86 7.25
N PHE A 78 2.88 -23.00 7.90
CA PHE A 78 2.86 -21.57 7.60
C PHE A 78 4.06 -20.89 8.26
N ILE A 79 4.96 -20.37 7.43
CA ILE A 79 6.13 -19.62 7.90
C ILE A 79 5.82 -18.13 7.71
N GLN A 80 5.55 -17.45 8.82
CA GLN A 80 5.46 -16.00 8.87
C GLN A 80 6.84 -15.40 8.54
N GLU A 81 6.90 -14.55 7.52
CA GLU A 81 8.10 -13.77 7.24
C GLU A 81 8.35 -12.76 8.37
N GLN A 82 9.63 -12.51 8.68
CA GLN A 82 9.99 -11.55 9.71
C GLN A 82 9.41 -10.17 9.40
N LEU A 83 8.81 -9.58 10.43
CA LEU A 83 8.19 -8.26 10.33
C LEU A 83 9.25 -7.17 10.16
N ILE A 84 8.89 -6.09 9.50
CA ILE A 84 9.78 -4.92 9.36
C ILE A 84 10.16 -4.29 10.72
N THR A 85 9.32 -4.46 11.74
CA THR A 85 9.61 -4.05 13.14
C THR A 85 10.74 -4.88 13.77
N GLU A 86 10.97 -6.09 13.25
CA GLU A 86 11.97 -7.05 13.72
C GLU A 86 13.18 -7.15 12.78
N GLY A 87 13.28 -6.26 11.77
CA GLY A 87 14.37 -6.24 10.79
C GLY A 87 14.15 -7.12 9.55
N GLY A 88 12.93 -7.63 9.35
CA GLY A 88 12.52 -8.35 8.15
C GLY A 88 11.91 -7.45 7.06
N GLN A 89 11.05 -8.03 6.21
CA GLN A 89 10.44 -7.34 5.05
C GLN A 89 8.90 -7.33 5.08
N ALA A 90 8.28 -8.14 5.95
CA ALA A 90 6.82 -8.27 6.00
C ALA A 90 6.17 -7.06 6.68
N ASN A 91 5.15 -6.51 6.02
CA ASN A 91 4.39 -5.36 6.52
C ASN A 91 3.12 -5.77 7.27
N TYR A 92 2.74 -7.04 7.17
CA TYR A 92 1.54 -7.60 7.80
C TYR A 92 1.88 -8.80 8.68
N LEU A 93 1.23 -8.84 9.84
CA LEU A 93 1.23 -9.98 10.75
C LEU A 93 -0.05 -10.79 10.52
N ILE A 94 0.09 -12.10 10.26
CA ILE A 94 -1.05 -13.01 10.14
C ILE A 94 -1.37 -13.60 11.50
N GLU A 95 -2.62 -13.48 11.92
CA GLU A 95 -3.13 -14.02 13.18
C GLU A 95 -4.42 -14.79 12.94
N LEU A 96 -4.64 -15.84 13.71
CA LEU A 96 -5.90 -16.56 13.74
C LEU A 96 -6.75 -16.01 14.88
N VAL A 97 -7.89 -15.40 14.54
CA VAL A 97 -8.77 -14.73 15.51
C VAL A 97 -9.85 -15.67 16.03
N GLU A 98 -10.41 -16.48 15.14
CA GLU A 98 -11.42 -17.48 15.49
C GLU A 98 -11.07 -18.82 14.88
N TYR A 99 -11.30 -19.88 15.64
CA TYR A 99 -11.03 -21.24 15.22
C TYR A 99 -12.12 -22.20 15.70
N ALA A 100 -12.60 -23.02 14.78
CA ALA A 100 -13.40 -24.20 14.99
C ALA A 100 -13.00 -25.26 13.95
N PRO A 101 -13.31 -26.55 14.17
CA PRO A 101 -12.93 -27.61 13.22
C PRO A 101 -13.37 -27.38 11.77
N ASN A 102 -14.48 -26.64 11.57
CA ASN A 102 -15.10 -26.40 10.26
C ASN A 102 -15.22 -24.91 9.89
N GLU A 103 -14.73 -24.00 10.74
CA GLU A 103 -14.86 -22.55 10.53
C GLU A 103 -13.63 -21.86 11.12
N TYR A 104 -13.10 -20.87 10.43
CA TYR A 104 -11.99 -20.09 10.96
C TYR A 104 -12.02 -18.67 10.44
N ARG A 105 -11.38 -17.77 11.18
CA ARG A 105 -11.18 -16.38 10.79
C ARG A 105 -9.75 -15.99 11.04
N ALA A 106 -9.05 -15.62 9.97
CA ALA A 106 -7.69 -15.12 10.06
C ALA A 106 -7.61 -13.67 9.62
N THR A 107 -6.75 -12.90 10.27
CA THR A 107 -6.54 -11.49 10.00
C THR A 107 -5.09 -11.20 9.64
N ALA A 108 -4.88 -10.24 8.73
CA ALA A 108 -3.60 -9.64 8.43
C ALA A 108 -3.60 -8.20 8.94
N THR A 109 -2.84 -7.94 10.01
CA THR A 109 -2.74 -6.63 10.65
C THR A 109 -1.45 -5.95 10.19
N ALA A 110 -1.54 -4.74 9.65
CA ALA A 110 -0.36 -3.96 9.29
C ALA A 110 0.45 -3.59 10.55
N VAL A 111 1.77 -3.71 10.47
CA VAL A 111 2.68 -3.32 11.57
C VAL A 111 3.22 -1.90 11.42
N VAL A 112 2.92 -1.26 10.29
CA VAL A 112 3.25 0.14 10.01
C VAL A 112 2.00 0.85 9.55
N ASP A 113 1.90 2.08 10.03
CA ASP A 113 0.92 3.08 9.67
C ASP A 113 1.37 3.75 8.36
N PHE A 114 0.62 3.56 7.27
CA PHE A 114 1.05 4.01 5.94
C PHE A 114 0.78 5.50 5.70
N ASP A 115 -0.21 6.09 6.36
CA ASP A 115 -0.58 7.50 6.20
C ASP A 115 -0.30 8.38 7.44
N ASN A 116 0.18 7.79 8.54
CA ASN A 116 0.45 8.39 9.84
C ASN A 116 -0.80 8.93 10.58
N ASP A 117 -1.97 8.31 10.36
CA ASP A 117 -3.22 8.68 11.05
C ASP A 117 -3.45 7.93 12.39
N GLY A 118 -2.60 6.95 12.71
CA GLY A 118 -2.68 6.10 13.90
C GLY A 118 -3.58 4.87 13.75
N VAL A 119 -4.10 4.60 12.55
CA VAL A 119 -4.97 3.48 12.21
C VAL A 119 -4.22 2.50 11.32
N PHE A 120 -4.17 1.24 11.74
CA PHE A 120 -3.49 0.20 10.97
C PHE A 120 -4.46 -0.50 10.02
N ASN A 121 -4.01 -0.74 8.79
CA ASN A 121 -4.77 -1.53 7.82
C ASN A 121 -4.99 -2.97 8.31
N VAL A 122 -6.23 -3.44 8.31
CA VAL A 122 -6.58 -4.80 8.73
C VAL A 122 -7.40 -5.48 7.65
N TRP A 123 -6.89 -6.63 7.19
CA TRP A 123 -7.60 -7.53 6.28
C TRP A 123 -8.01 -8.79 7.02
N GLU A 124 -9.13 -9.37 6.60
CA GLU A 124 -9.68 -10.60 7.14
C GLU A 124 -9.96 -11.58 5.99
N ILE A 125 -9.77 -12.87 6.27
CA ILE A 125 -10.20 -13.97 5.42
C ILE A 125 -10.93 -15.03 6.25
N ASP A 126 -11.98 -15.61 5.67
CA ASP A 126 -12.74 -16.72 6.23
C ASP A 126 -12.50 -18.03 5.46
N GLU A 127 -13.11 -19.12 5.94
CA GLU A 127 -13.06 -20.44 5.32
C GLU A 127 -13.74 -20.50 3.93
N LYS A 128 -14.54 -19.49 3.59
CA LYS A 128 -15.20 -19.33 2.28
C LYS A 128 -14.35 -18.51 1.30
N LYS A 129 -13.12 -18.15 1.67
CA LYS A 129 -12.20 -17.31 0.88
C LYS A 129 -12.73 -15.89 0.65
N GLN A 130 -13.56 -15.39 1.56
CA GLN A 130 -14.03 -14.01 1.51
C GLN A 130 -12.97 -13.09 2.12
N LEU A 131 -12.26 -12.38 1.25
CA LEU A 131 -11.33 -11.34 1.66
C LEU A 131 -12.09 -10.04 1.93
N LYS A 132 -12.00 -9.55 3.16
CA LYS A 132 -12.65 -8.32 3.58
C LYS A 132 -11.64 -7.39 4.23
N GLU A 133 -11.63 -6.14 3.79
CA GLU A 133 -10.92 -5.07 4.47
C GLU A 133 -11.80 -4.60 5.65
N ILE A 134 -11.32 -4.80 6.87
CA ILE A 134 -12.02 -4.40 8.10
C ILE A 134 -11.71 -2.94 8.40
N THR A 135 -10.44 -2.57 8.27
CA THR A 135 -9.94 -1.23 8.58
C THR A 135 -9.10 -0.73 7.41
N LYS A 136 -9.48 0.42 6.85
CA LYS A 136 -8.77 1.10 5.77
C LYS A 136 -7.73 2.06 6.32
N ASP A 137 -6.62 2.12 5.61
CA ASP A 137 -5.53 3.09 5.70
C ASP A 137 -5.35 3.67 4.28
#